data_AF-A0A0P0MBS7-F1
#
_entry.id   AF-A0A0P0MBS7-F1
#
_cell.length_a   1.000
_cell.length_b   1.000
_cell.length_c   1.000
_cell.angle_alpha   90.00
_cell.angle_beta   90.00
_cell.angle_gamma   90.00
#
_symmetry.space_group_name_H-M   'P 1'
#
loop_
_entity.id
_entity.type
_entity.pdbx_description
1 polymer ?
#
loop_
_entity_poly.entity_id
_entity_poly.type
_entity_poly.pdbx_seq_one_letter_code
_entity_poly.pdbx_strand_id
1 'polypeptide(L)'
;MQSSAQKTGNLYRIVSFDRAAEIITGKKLNFASPSSWDDPFERALKNSAAQAIFAQCWCRKAVSDAMWRIYSPHCLGVRIATTRQRLQQAIVAAGNTRKLSYSILDVDYLKQEELTRRLETIRQEFKKQFSPPTAMNRYL
;
A
#
# COMPACT_ATOMS: atom_id res chain seq x y z
N MET A 1 18.49 5.16 6.92
CA MET A 1 18.14 5.17 8.36
C MET A 1 16.62 5.13 8.43
N GLN A 2 15.90 4.16 9.00
CA GLN A 2 16.16 3.21 10.08
C GLN A 2 15.88 1.77 9.62
N SER A 3 16.76 0.84 10.00
CA SER A 3 16.55 -0.60 9.89
C SER A 3 15.61 -1.06 11.01
N SER A 4 14.30 -1.07 10.75
CA SER A 4 13.37 -1.80 11.63
C SER A 4 13.57 -3.30 11.39
N ALA A 5 13.82 -4.05 12.45
CA ALA A 5 13.95 -5.50 12.39
C ALA A 5 12.75 -6.09 11.63
N GLN A 6 13.02 -6.71 10.48
CA GLN A 6 11.98 -7.31 9.64
C GLN A 6 11.31 -8.44 10.43
N LYS A 7 10.09 -8.21 10.93
CA LYS A 7 9.26 -9.28 11.47
C LYS A 7 9.04 -10.32 10.36
N THR A 8 9.59 -11.51 10.55
CA THR A 8 9.44 -12.70 9.70
C THR A 8 8.03 -13.28 9.86
N GLY A 9 7.04 -12.53 9.39
CA GLY A 9 5.63 -12.94 9.41
C GLY A 9 5.12 -13.15 8.00
N ASN A 10 4.26 -14.16 7.83
CA ASN A 10 3.46 -14.29 6.62
C ASN A 10 2.51 -13.10 6.50
N LEU A 11 2.39 -12.62 5.27
CA LEU A 11 1.42 -11.64 4.82
C LEU A 11 0.36 -12.37 4.02
N TYR A 12 -0.90 -12.07 4.29
CA TYR A 12 -2.05 -12.72 3.71
C TYR A 12 -2.91 -11.72 2.95
N ARG A 13 -3.50 -12.18 1.86
CA ARG A 13 -4.48 -11.44 1.08
C ARG A 13 -5.48 -12.42 0.49
N ILE A 14 -6.72 -11.98 0.34
CA ILE A 14 -7.75 -12.69 -0.42
C ILE A 14 -7.85 -12.00 -1.78
N VAL A 15 -7.82 -12.78 -2.85
CA VAL A 15 -7.99 -12.33 -4.24
C VAL A 15 -9.03 -13.20 -4.93
N SER A 16 -9.60 -12.76 -6.05
CA SER A 16 -10.44 -13.67 -6.84
C SER A 16 -9.61 -14.82 -7.41
N PHE A 17 -10.26 -15.94 -7.71
CA PHE A 17 -9.63 -17.09 -8.35
C PHE A 17 -8.83 -16.71 -9.60
N ASP A 18 -9.39 -15.88 -10.49
CA ASP A 18 -8.71 -15.46 -11.72
C ASP A 18 -7.39 -14.73 -11.44
N ARG A 19 -7.38 -13.87 -10.41
CA ARG A 19 -6.16 -13.17 -10.00
C ARG A 19 -5.14 -14.11 -9.39
N ALA A 20 -5.57 -15.12 -8.63
CA ALA A 20 -4.67 -16.15 -8.14
C ALA A 20 -4.06 -16.94 -9.31
N ALA A 21 -4.85 -17.31 -10.30
CA ALA A 21 -4.38 -18.00 -11.50
C ALA A 21 -3.39 -17.14 -12.30
N GLU A 22 -3.65 -15.85 -12.49
CA GLU A 22 -2.73 -14.90 -13.14
C GLU A 22 -1.39 -14.77 -12.41
N ILE A 23 -1.40 -14.74 -11.08
CA ILE A 23 -0.18 -14.67 -10.27
C ILE A 23 0.65 -15.94 -10.47
N ILE A 24 0.02 -17.11 -10.46
CA ILE A 24 0.70 -18.40 -10.55
C ILE A 24 1.23 -18.65 -11.96
N THR A 25 0.38 -18.48 -12.98
CA THR A 25 0.70 -18.82 -14.38
C THR A 25 1.44 -17.71 -15.09
N GLY A 26 1.01 -16.46 -14.91
CA GLY A 26 1.54 -15.29 -15.62
C GLY A 26 2.63 -14.54 -14.86
N LYS A 27 2.86 -14.84 -13.57
CA LYS A 27 3.78 -14.10 -12.68
C LYS A 27 3.48 -12.60 -12.64
N LYS A 28 2.20 -12.22 -12.78
CA LYS A 28 1.76 -10.81 -12.76
C LYS A 28 1.11 -10.49 -11.42
N LEU A 29 1.65 -9.48 -10.74
CA LEU A 29 1.05 -8.89 -9.55
C LEU A 29 0.23 -7.67 -9.94
N ASN A 30 -1.06 -7.66 -9.59
CA ASN A 30 -1.97 -6.57 -9.92
C ASN A 30 -2.02 -5.53 -8.80
N PHE A 31 -1.92 -4.25 -9.16
CA PHE A 31 -2.09 -3.13 -8.24
C PHE A 31 -3.32 -2.34 -8.64
N ALA A 32 -4.15 -1.96 -7.66
CA ALA A 32 -5.35 -1.16 -7.88
C ALA A 32 -5.12 0.28 -7.43
N SER A 33 -5.82 1.23 -8.04
CA SER A 33 -5.81 2.60 -7.54
C SER A 33 -6.48 2.64 -6.17
N PRO A 34 -5.88 3.25 -5.13
CA PRO A 34 -6.51 3.37 -3.81
C PRO A 34 -7.90 4.01 -3.84
N SER A 35 -8.16 4.87 -4.82
CA SER A 35 -9.46 5.52 -5.01
C SER A 35 -10.61 4.53 -5.29
N SER A 36 -10.30 3.35 -5.84
CA SER A 36 -11.27 2.29 -6.15
C SER A 36 -11.56 1.36 -4.99
N TRP A 37 -10.90 1.52 -3.85
CA TRP A 37 -11.07 0.62 -2.70
C TRP A 37 -12.33 0.98 -1.92
N ASP A 38 -13.02 -0.04 -1.40
CA ASP A 38 -14.20 0.14 -0.55
C ASP A 38 -13.90 0.50 0.91
N ASP A 39 -12.61 0.67 1.24
CA ASP A 39 -12.18 1.09 2.58
C ASP A 39 -12.35 2.60 2.79
N PRO A 40 -13.19 3.05 3.74
CA PRO A 40 -13.39 4.46 4.01
C PRO A 40 -12.14 5.17 4.55
N PHE A 41 -11.21 4.45 5.19
CA PHE A 41 -10.01 5.01 5.81
C PHE A 41 -8.85 5.19 4.81
N GLU A 42 -8.81 4.40 3.75
CA GLU A 42 -7.74 4.45 2.75
C GLU A 42 -8.04 5.41 1.56
N ARG A 43 -9.22 6.05 1.57
CA ARG A 43 -9.67 7.03 0.55
C ARG A 43 -9.20 8.47 0.76
N ALA A 44 -8.44 8.75 1.82
CA ALA A 44 -8.11 10.12 2.24
C ALA A 44 -7.24 10.89 1.23
N LEU A 45 -6.54 10.21 0.32
CA LEU A 45 -5.63 10.84 -0.65
C LEU A 45 -6.37 11.30 -1.92
N LYS A 46 -7.12 12.40 -1.84
CA LYS A 46 -7.77 13.04 -3.01
C LYS A 46 -6.86 14.12 -3.59
N ASN A 47 -5.98 13.75 -4.52
CA ASN A 47 -5.15 14.67 -5.29
C ASN A 47 -5.11 14.22 -6.76
N SER A 48 -4.98 15.15 -7.71
CA SER A 48 -4.67 14.84 -9.12
C SER A 48 -3.51 13.85 -9.30
N ALA A 49 -2.46 13.95 -8.48
CA ALA A 49 -1.33 13.02 -8.48
C ALA A 49 -1.68 11.60 -7.98
N ALA A 50 -2.78 11.45 -7.23
CA ALA A 50 -3.22 10.15 -6.72
C ALA A 50 -3.69 9.21 -7.84
N GLN A 51 -4.03 9.74 -9.02
CA GLN A 51 -4.39 8.94 -10.20
C GLN A 51 -3.21 8.10 -10.71
N ALA A 52 -1.97 8.54 -10.48
CA ALA A 52 -0.76 7.81 -10.85
C ALA A 52 -0.30 6.82 -9.76
N ILE A 53 -1.05 6.69 -8.66
CA ILE A 53 -0.71 5.79 -7.55
C ILE A 53 -1.49 4.50 -7.69
N PHE A 54 -0.74 3.39 -7.69
CA PHE A 54 -1.27 2.04 -7.64
C PHE A 54 -0.71 1.34 -6.41
N ALA A 55 -1.58 0.66 -5.66
CA ALA A 55 -1.23 0.07 -4.37
C ALA A 55 -1.81 -1.34 -4.19
N GLN A 56 -1.32 -2.03 -3.17
CA GLN A 56 -1.86 -3.28 -2.65
C GLN A 56 -1.72 -3.29 -1.12
N CYS A 57 -2.77 -3.68 -0.42
CA CYS A 57 -2.77 -3.96 1.01
C CYS A 57 -2.62 -5.46 1.32
N TRP A 58 -2.00 -5.78 2.45
CA TRP A 58 -1.78 -7.14 2.95
C TRP A 58 -1.96 -7.18 4.46
N CYS A 59 -2.53 -8.26 4.98
CA CYS A 59 -2.78 -8.45 6.40
C CYS A 59 -1.74 -9.39 7.03
N ARG A 60 -1.30 -9.09 8.26
CA ARG A 60 -0.41 -10.00 9.03
C ARG A 60 -1.16 -11.17 9.69
N LYS A 61 -2.49 -11.05 9.81
CA LYS A 61 -3.35 -12.10 10.36
C LYS A 61 -3.84 -12.98 9.21
N ALA A 62 -3.83 -14.30 9.40
CA ALA A 62 -4.29 -15.29 8.42
C ALA A 62 -5.82 -15.27 8.16
N VAL A 63 -6.54 -14.42 8.90
CA VAL A 63 -7.91 -13.94 8.68
C VAL A 63 -9.06 -14.78 9.30
N SER A 64 -10.19 -14.08 9.61
CA SER A 64 -11.50 -14.53 10.12
C SER A 64 -12.63 -14.49 9.04
N ASP A 65 -13.77 -15.12 9.30
CA ASP A 65 -14.94 -15.27 8.39
C ASP A 65 -15.42 -13.97 7.71
N ALA A 66 -15.43 -12.84 8.42
CA ALA A 66 -15.93 -11.56 7.91
C ALA A 66 -15.17 -11.06 6.66
N MET A 67 -13.86 -11.27 6.60
CA MET A 67 -13.07 -10.88 5.44
C MET A 67 -13.33 -11.78 4.22
N TRP A 68 -13.69 -13.05 4.43
CA TRP A 68 -14.12 -13.90 3.32
C TRP A 68 -15.40 -13.35 2.69
N ARG A 69 -16.37 -12.94 3.49
CA ARG A 69 -17.62 -12.36 2.99
C ARG A 69 -17.42 -11.03 2.26
N ILE A 70 -16.50 -10.18 2.74
CA ILE A 70 -16.24 -8.85 2.14
C ILE A 70 -15.41 -8.95 0.86
N TYR A 71 -14.39 -9.82 0.82
CA TYR A 71 -13.43 -9.88 -0.30
C TYR A 71 -13.68 -11.04 -1.28
N SER A 72 -14.68 -11.89 -1.02
CA SER A 72 -15.09 -12.98 -1.91
C SER A 72 -16.61 -12.93 -2.15
N PRO A 73 -17.13 -11.90 -2.85
CA PRO A 73 -18.56 -11.72 -3.07
C PRO A 73 -19.22 -12.89 -3.83
N HIS A 74 -18.44 -13.62 -4.64
CA HIS A 74 -18.90 -14.80 -5.38
C HIS A 74 -18.44 -16.12 -4.76
N CYS A 75 -17.96 -16.13 -3.51
CA CYS A 75 -17.43 -17.34 -2.84
C CYS A 75 -16.25 -18.03 -3.57
N LEU A 76 -15.61 -17.36 -4.54
CA LEU A 76 -14.45 -17.84 -5.32
C LEU A 76 -13.14 -17.18 -4.89
N GLY A 77 -13.09 -16.62 -3.69
CA GLY A 77 -11.89 -16.01 -3.13
C GLY A 77 -10.82 -17.05 -2.84
N VAL A 78 -9.60 -16.78 -3.25
CA VAL A 78 -8.42 -17.58 -2.92
C VAL A 78 -7.55 -16.78 -1.98
N ARG A 79 -7.23 -17.39 -0.83
CA ARG A 79 -6.25 -16.82 0.09
C ARG A 79 -4.85 -17.15 -0.40
N ILE A 80 -4.05 -16.10 -0.58
CA ILE A 80 -2.63 -16.21 -0.88
C ILE A 80 -1.81 -15.74 0.31
N ALA A 81 -0.62 -16.33 0.46
CA ALA A 81 0.34 -15.99 1.49
C ALA A 81 1.71 -15.69 0.86
N THR A 82 2.38 -14.68 1.39
CA THR A 82 3.74 -14.29 0.98
C THR A 82 4.51 -13.76 2.19
N THR A 83 5.76 -13.34 1.98
CA THR A 83 6.54 -12.62 2.99
C THR A 83 6.86 -11.22 2.50
N ARG A 84 7.12 -10.30 3.43
CA ARG A 84 7.55 -8.92 3.08
C ARG A 84 8.77 -8.94 2.15
N GLN A 85 9.73 -9.82 2.42
CA GLN A 85 10.94 -9.98 1.61
C GLN A 85 10.61 -10.40 0.17
N ARG A 86 9.76 -11.42 -0.02
CA ARG A 86 9.37 -11.88 -1.36
C ARG A 86 8.62 -10.81 -2.14
N LEU A 87 7.74 -10.07 -1.48
CA LEU A 87 7.02 -8.95 -2.10
C LEU A 87 7.98 -7.82 -2.50
N GLN A 88 8.93 -7.48 -1.62
CA GLN A 88 9.95 -6.48 -1.92
C GLN A 88 10.82 -6.89 -3.11
N GLN A 89 11.29 -8.14 -3.15
CA GLN A 89 12.07 -8.67 -4.27
C GLN A 89 11.28 -8.61 -5.59
N ALA A 90 9.99 -8.97 -5.58
CA ALA A 90 9.15 -8.91 -6.76
C ALA A 90 8.96 -7.47 -7.28
N ILE A 91 8.76 -6.51 -6.37
CA ILE A 91 8.60 -5.09 -6.73
C ILE A 91 9.92 -4.49 -7.24
N VAL A 92 11.05 -4.77 -6.58
CA VAL A 92 12.38 -4.31 -7.02
C VAL A 92 12.68 -4.83 -8.43
N ALA A 93 12.45 -6.13 -8.67
CA ALA A 93 12.66 -6.72 -9.98
C ALA A 93 11.82 -6.05 -11.08
N ALA A 94 10.55 -5.74 -10.77
CA ALA A 94 9.67 -5.02 -11.69
C ALA A 94 10.07 -3.54 -11.89
N GLY A 95 10.47 -2.85 -10.82
CA GLY A 95 10.88 -1.45 -10.81
C GLY A 95 12.23 -1.18 -11.50
N ASN A 96 13.12 -2.16 -11.57
CA ASN A 96 14.34 -2.05 -12.39
C ASN A 96 14.01 -2.07 -13.89
N THR A 97 12.90 -2.71 -14.27
CA THR A 97 12.46 -2.82 -15.67
C THR A 97 11.71 -1.56 -16.12
N ARG A 98 11.02 -0.89 -15.21
CA ARG A 98 10.22 0.33 -15.46
C ARG A 98 10.60 1.33 -14.38
N LYS A 99 11.19 2.49 -14.73
CA LYS A 99 11.61 3.55 -13.79
C LYS A 99 10.45 4.04 -12.90
N LEU A 100 10.11 3.27 -11.87
CA LEU A 100 8.98 3.46 -10.98
C LEU A 100 9.49 3.65 -9.57
N SER A 101 8.95 4.64 -8.87
CA SER A 101 9.12 4.76 -7.42
C SER A 101 8.16 3.81 -6.71
N TYR A 102 8.65 3.14 -5.66
CA TYR A 102 7.83 2.24 -4.85
C TYR A 102 8.24 2.33 -3.38
N SER A 103 7.24 2.10 -2.51
CA SER A 103 7.41 2.09 -1.06
C SER A 103 6.57 0.97 -0.46
N ILE A 104 7.12 0.29 0.56
CA ILE A 104 6.39 -0.72 1.34
C ILE A 104 6.33 -0.24 2.77
N LEU A 105 5.14 0.16 3.20
CA LEU A 105 4.87 0.76 4.50
C LEU A 105 3.98 -0.15 5.35
N ASP A 106 4.13 -0.02 6.66
CA ASP A 106 3.20 -0.62 7.60
C ASP A 106 2.09 0.38 7.90
N VAL A 107 0.87 -0.13 8.05
CA VAL A 107 -0.32 0.68 8.38
C VAL A 107 -0.63 0.48 9.85
N ASP A 108 -0.63 1.58 10.61
CA ASP A 108 -1.04 1.61 12.00
C ASP A 108 -2.42 2.26 12.11
N TYR A 109 -3.40 1.50 12.61
CA TYR A 109 -4.75 1.99 12.86
C TYR A 109 -4.78 2.74 14.19
N LEU A 110 -4.56 4.05 14.11
CA LEU A 110 -4.59 4.97 15.25
C LEU A 110 -6.02 5.42 15.57
N LYS A 111 -6.25 5.84 16.82
CA LYS A 111 -7.47 6.56 17.19
C LYS A 111 -7.52 7.92 16.47
N GLN A 112 -8.73 8.42 16.21
CA GLN A 112 -8.94 9.66 15.46
C GLN A 112 -8.20 10.88 16.05
N GLU A 113 -8.17 11.00 17.38
CA GLU A 113 -7.46 12.07 18.09
C GLU A 113 -5.95 12.02 17.84
N GLU A 114 -5.37 10.82 17.93
CA GLU A 114 -3.94 10.61 17.72
C GLU A 114 -3.56 10.82 16.24
N LEU A 115 -4.42 10.37 15.32
CA LEU A 115 -4.27 10.63 13.90
C LEU A 115 -4.24 12.14 13.61
N THR A 116 -5.20 12.88 14.18
CA THR A 116 -5.31 14.34 13.99
C THR A 116 -4.07 15.06 14.52
N ARG A 117 -3.59 14.67 15.70
CA ARG A 117 -2.35 15.20 16.29
C ARG A 117 -1.16 14.95 15.38
N ARG A 118 -0.99 13.71 14.90
CA ARG A 118 0.11 13.30 14.04
C ARG A 118 0.09 14.04 12.70
N LEU A 119 -1.09 14.22 12.11
CA LEU A 119 -1.27 15.00 10.89
C LEU A 119 -0.87 16.47 11.09
N GLU A 120 -1.21 17.08 12.23
CA GLU A 120 -0.82 18.46 12.50
C GLU A 120 0.70 18.58 12.69
N THR A 121 1.35 17.65 13.39
CA THR A 121 2.82 17.62 13.49
C THR A 121 3.47 17.54 12.12
N ILE A 122 3.03 16.61 11.28
CA ILE A 122 3.53 16.45 9.90
C ILE A 122 3.30 17.73 9.09
N ARG A 123 2.13 18.36 9.22
CA ARG A 123 1.81 19.62 8.55
C ARG A 123 2.76 20.74 8.95
N GLN A 124 3.10 20.85 10.23
CA GLN A 124 4.03 21.86 10.74
C GLN A 124 5.46 21.60 10.29
N GLU A 125 5.90 20.33 10.24
CA GLU A 125 7.21 19.95 9.69
C GLU A 125 7.31 20.31 8.20
N PHE A 126 6.28 19.98 7.41
CA PHE A 126 6.23 20.37 6.00
C PHE A 126 6.28 21.87 5.81
N LYS A 127 5.55 22.67 6.61
CA LYS A 127 5.62 24.14 6.54
C LYS A 127 7.02 24.68 6.84
N LYS A 128 7.76 24.06 7.77
CA LYS A 128 9.13 24.46 8.10
C LYS A 128 10.12 24.12 7.00
N GLN A 129 9.96 22.97 6.34
CA GLN A 129 10.81 22.55 5.22
C GLN A 129 10.47 23.27 3.91
N PHE A 130 9.20 23.63 3.71
CA PHE A 130 8.72 24.32 2.52
C PHE A 130 8.85 25.84 2.69
N SER A 131 10.06 26.36 2.49
CA SER A 131 10.29 27.80 2.35
C SER A 131 10.09 28.22 0.87
N PRO A 132 9.25 29.24 0.57
CA PRO A 132 8.97 29.68 -0.79
C PRO A 132 10.19 29.94 -1.71
N PRO A 133 11.34 30.48 -1.24
CA PRO A 133 12.49 30.74 -2.10
C PRO A 133 13.11 29.47 -2.70
N THR A 134 12.97 28.31 -2.05
CA THR A 134 13.60 27.06 -2.48
C THR A 134 12.84 26.38 -3.63
N ALA A 135 11.54 26.69 -3.80
CA ALA A 135 10.72 26.12 -4.87
C ALA A 135 10.98 26.76 -6.24
N MET A 136 11.46 28.01 -6.28
CA MET A 136 11.75 28.73 -7.53
C MET A 136 13.07 28.26 -8.18
N ASN A 137 14.05 27.84 -7.37
CA ASN A 137 15.40 27.49 -7.84
C ASN A 137 15.56 26.04 -8.34
N ARG A 138 14.46 25.29 -8.51
CA ARG A 138 14.47 23.91 -9.02
C ARG A 138 13.90 23.77 -10.44
N TYR A 139 13.43 24.89 -11.01
CA TYR A 139 12.82 24.96 -12.34
C TYR A 139 13.45 26.03 -13.25
N LEU A 140 14.60 26.59 -12.86
CA LEU A 140 15.53 27.33 -13.73
C LEU A 140 16.85 26.55 -13.78
#